data_AF-A0A1Y4GWF5-F1
#
_entry.id   AF-A0A1Y4GWF5-F1
#
_cell.length_a   1.000
_cell.length_b   1.000
_cell.length_c   1.000
_cell.angle_alpha   90.00
_cell.angle_beta   90.00
_cell.angle_gamma   90.00
#
_symmetry.space_group_name_H-M   'P 1'
#
loop_
_entity.id
_entity.type
_entity.pdbx_description
1 polymer ?
#
loop_
_entity_poly.entity_id
_entity_poly.type
_entity_poly.pdbx_seq_one_letter_code
_entity_poly.pdbx_strand_id
1 'polypeptide(L)'
;MFILKYLENSDAACTSEVELFATEAEAHSKMETQYEATVRLLGGNFLSEEPADADEASRWSTIGKEYACVQDGIDSYRWEIIEDDRFIPRCEN
;
A
#
# COMPACT_ATOMS: atom_id res chain seq x y z
N MET A 1 2.85 -14.40 -11.12
CA MET A 1 1.69 -13.48 -11.01
C MET A 1 2.02 -12.50 -9.91
N PHE A 2 1.60 -11.25 -10.00
CA PHE A 2 1.85 -10.26 -8.96
C PHE A 2 0.57 -10.01 -8.17
N ILE A 3 0.69 -9.97 -6.85
CA ILE A 3 -0.42 -9.77 -5.94
C ILE A 3 -0.19 -8.43 -5.26
N LEU A 4 -1.11 -7.48 -5.42
CA LEU A 4 -1.12 -6.26 -4.62
C LEU A 4 -2.03 -6.49 -3.42
N LYS A 5 -1.44 -6.47 -2.24
CA LYS A 5 -2.18 -6.50 -0.97
C LYS A 5 -2.27 -5.10 -0.42
N TYR A 6 -3.49 -4.68 -0.11
CA TYR A 6 -3.78 -3.45 0.63
C TYR A 6 -4.25 -3.79 2.04
N LEU A 7 -3.78 -3.01 3.01
CA LEU A 7 -4.22 -3.06 4.40
C LEU A 7 -4.50 -1.65 4.89
N GLU A 8 -5.72 -1.45 5.37
CA GLU A 8 -6.12 -0.24 6.07
C GLU A 8 -6.41 -0.58 7.52
N ASN A 9 -5.79 0.17 8.42
CA ASN A 9 -6.16 0.20 9.82
C ASN A 9 -6.26 1.67 10.21
N SER A 10 -7.46 2.22 10.03
CA SER A 10 -7.80 3.60 10.33
C SER A 10 -9.12 3.68 11.11
N ASP A 11 -9.44 4.85 11.65
CA ASP A 11 -10.78 5.13 12.19
C ASP A 11 -11.90 4.99 11.14
N ALA A 12 -11.58 5.14 9.84
CA ALA A 12 -12.55 5.02 8.76
C ALA A 12 -12.82 3.56 8.37
N ALA A 13 -11.78 2.72 8.33
CA ALA A 13 -11.90 1.32 7.97
C ALA A 13 -10.79 0.44 8.56
N CYS A 14 -11.15 -0.83 8.80
CA CYS A 14 -10.22 -1.89 9.14
C CYS A 14 -10.40 -3.03 8.12
N THR A 15 -9.70 -2.94 6.99
CA THR A 15 -9.90 -3.81 5.82
C THR A 15 -8.59 -4.34 5.28
N SER A 16 -8.67 -5.49 4.60
CA SER A 16 -7.58 -6.00 3.79
C SER A 16 -8.12 -6.45 2.45
N GLU A 17 -7.50 -5.97 1.38
CA GLU A 17 -7.91 -6.22 0.01
C GLU A 17 -6.74 -6.81 -0.78
N VAL A 18 -7.05 -7.62 -1.79
CA VAL A 18 -6.06 -8.29 -2.62
C VAL A 18 -6.47 -8.21 -4.08
N GLU A 19 -5.57 -7.71 -4.92
CA GLU A 19 -5.74 -7.61 -6.37
C GLU A 19 -4.63 -8.39 -7.09
N LEU A 20 -4.95 -9.01 -8.23
CA LEU A 20 -4.03 -9.83 -9.02
C LEU A 20 -3.65 -9.13 -10.32
N PHE A 21 -2.37 -9.15 -10.67
CA PHE A 21 -1.80 -8.48 -11.84
C PHE A 21 -0.86 -9.40 -12.62
N ALA A 22 -0.95 -9.34 -13.95
CA ALA A 22 -0.11 -10.16 -14.83
C ALA A 22 1.37 -9.74 -14.74
N THR A 23 1.62 -8.45 -14.53
CA THR A 23 2.97 -7.88 -14.48
C THR A 23 3.22 -7.05 -13.23
N GLU A 24 4.49 -6.97 -12.82
CA GLU A 24 4.93 -6.14 -11.70
C GLU A 24 4.61 -4.66 -11.94
N ALA A 25 4.78 -4.20 -13.19
CA ALA A 25 4.54 -2.81 -13.58
C ALA A 25 3.07 -2.40 -13.38
N GLU A 26 2.12 -3.28 -13.65
CA GLU A 26 0.69 -3.02 -13.41
C GLU A 26 0.39 -2.94 -11.90
N ALA A 27 0.94 -3.87 -11.11
CA ALA A 27 0.79 -3.86 -9.65
C ALA A 27 1.40 -2.59 -9.04
N HIS A 28 2.61 -2.20 -9.47
CA HIS A 28 3.28 -0.99 -9.03
C HIS A 28 2.51 0.28 -9.43
N SER A 29 2.04 0.37 -10.67
CA SER A 29 1.25 1.51 -11.13
C SER A 29 -0.05 1.67 -10.32
N LYS A 30 -0.71 0.55 -9.95
CA LYS A 30 -1.90 0.59 -9.09
C LYS A 30 -1.55 1.03 -7.66
N MET A 31 -0.48 0.48 -7.08
CA MET A 31 0.02 0.86 -5.75
C MET A 31 0.33 2.35 -5.68
N GLU A 32 1.11 2.88 -6.65
CA GLU A 32 1.48 4.29 -6.73
C GLU A 32 0.24 5.19 -6.83
N THR A 33 -0.72 4.81 -7.66
CA THR A 33 -1.98 5.56 -7.81
C THR A 33 -2.77 5.61 -6.50
N GLN A 34 -2.91 4.48 -5.80
CA GLN A 34 -3.62 4.40 -4.52
C GLN A 34 -2.88 5.19 -3.42
N TYR A 35 -1.56 5.03 -3.34
CA TYR A 35 -0.71 5.77 -2.41
C TYR A 35 -0.85 7.29 -2.59
N GLU A 36 -0.69 7.80 -3.82
CA GLU A 36 -0.82 9.23 -4.08
C GLU A 36 -2.22 9.77 -3.74
N ALA A 37 -3.26 8.99 -4.05
CA ALA A 37 -4.63 9.36 -3.71
C ALA A 37 -4.82 9.47 -2.18
N THR A 38 -4.30 8.52 -1.41
CA THR A 38 -4.36 8.53 0.05
C THR A 38 -3.57 9.71 0.65
N VAL A 39 -2.33 9.95 0.19
CA VAL A 39 -1.52 11.10 0.66
C VAL A 39 -2.22 12.43 0.39
N ARG A 40 -2.86 12.56 -0.78
CA ARG A 40 -3.66 13.76 -1.13
C ARG A 40 -4.90 13.89 -0.24
N LEU A 41 -5.62 12.80 0.01
CA LEU A 41 -6.82 12.77 0.86
C LEU A 41 -6.50 13.25 2.29
N LEU A 42 -5.36 12.81 2.84
CA LEU A 42 -4.94 13.12 4.20
C LEU A 42 -4.26 14.51 4.33
N GLY A 43 -4.09 15.26 3.24
CA GLY A 43 -3.62 16.65 3.29
C GLY A 43 -2.10 16.85 3.26
N GLY A 44 -1.35 15.90 2.69
CA GLY A 44 -0.07 16.15 2.00
C GLY A 44 1.18 16.55 2.80
N ASN A 45 1.12 16.69 4.13
CA ASN A 45 2.29 16.99 4.97
C ASN A 45 2.81 15.72 5.66
N PHE A 46 3.61 14.93 4.95
CA PHE A 46 4.22 13.70 5.44
C PHE A 46 5.75 13.78 5.34
N LEU A 47 6.44 13.24 6.35
CA LEU A 47 7.86 12.96 6.27
C LEU A 47 8.11 11.81 5.27
N SER A 48 9.24 11.85 4.57
CA SER A 48 9.58 10.83 3.55
C SER A 48 10.07 9.50 4.14
N GLU A 49 10.35 9.47 5.44
CA GLU A 49 10.83 8.30 6.16
C GLU A 49 10.19 8.23 7.55
N GLU A 50 10.10 7.01 8.09
CA GLU A 50 9.63 6.77 9.45
C GLU A 50 10.59 7.42 10.45
N PRO A 51 10.12 8.34 11.31
CA PRO A 51 10.98 8.96 12.32
C PRO A 51 11.41 7.93 13.36
N ALA A 52 12.65 8.02 13.83
CA ALA A 52 13.20 7.12 14.86
C ALA A 52 12.40 7.12 16.17
N ASP A 53 11.78 8.26 16.48
CA ASP A 53 10.90 8.46 17.63
C ASP A 53 9.45 8.70 17.13
N ALA A 54 8.91 7.76 16.34
CA ALA A 54 7.53 7.83 15.88
C ALA A 54 6.57 7.89 17.08
N ASP A 55 5.97 9.06 17.28
CA ASP A 55 4.90 9.27 18.25
C ASP A 55 3.51 9.16 17.58
N GLU A 56 2.45 9.16 18.38
CA GLU A 56 1.06 9.09 17.90
C GLU A 56 0.65 10.31 17.05
N ALA A 57 1.49 11.35 16.94
CA ALA A 57 1.26 12.53 16.12
C ALA A 57 2.11 12.54 14.84
N SER A 58 2.99 11.56 14.67
CA SER A 58 3.95 11.50 13.58
C SER A 58 3.24 11.12 12.28
N ARG A 59 3.49 11.92 11.24
CA ARG A 59 2.94 11.71 9.90
C ARG A 59 4.09 11.44 8.94
N TRP A 60 4.14 10.24 8.40
CA TRP A 60 5.17 9.86 7.45
C TRP A 60 4.62 8.95 6.36
N SER A 61 5.28 8.94 5.22
CA SER A 61 4.88 8.14 4.08
C SER A 61 6.11 7.73 3.28
N THR A 62 6.14 6.49 2.83
CA THR A 62 7.20 5.96 1.98
C THR A 62 6.60 5.16 0.84
N ILE A 63 7.29 5.17 -0.30
CA ILE A 63 6.95 4.35 -1.46
C ILE A 63 8.24 3.80 -2.06
N GLY A 64 8.22 2.52 -2.38
CA GLY A 64 9.31 1.79 -3.03
C GLY A 64 8.75 0.82 -4.07
N LYS A 65 9.64 -0.02 -4.60
CA LYS A 65 9.32 -0.93 -5.72
C LYS A 65 8.21 -1.95 -5.40
N GLU A 66 8.17 -2.47 -4.18
CA GLU A 66 7.25 -3.55 -3.80
C GLU A 66 6.42 -3.21 -2.55
N TYR A 67 6.58 -1.99 -2.03
CA TYR A 67 5.99 -1.59 -0.77
C TYR A 67 5.68 -0.11 -0.76
N ALA A 68 4.53 0.26 -0.20
CA ALA A 68 4.21 1.63 0.14
C ALA A 68 3.51 1.67 1.51
N CYS A 69 3.73 2.75 2.25
CA CYS A 69 3.11 2.97 3.55
C CYS A 69 2.79 4.43 3.76
N VAL A 70 1.63 4.71 4.34
CA VAL A 70 1.26 6.00 4.88
C VAL A 70 0.85 5.79 6.32
N GLN A 71 1.45 6.57 7.22
CA GLN A 71 1.11 6.63 8.63
C GLN A 71 0.64 8.04 8.95
N ASP A 72 -0.57 8.17 9.50
CA ASP A 72 -1.14 9.42 9.98
C ASP A 72 -1.54 9.27 11.46
N GLY A 73 -0.59 9.51 12.35
CA GLY A 73 -0.76 9.23 13.77
C GLY A 73 -0.94 7.74 14.02
N ILE A 74 -2.14 7.30 14.44
CA ILE A 74 -2.46 5.87 14.64
C ILE A 74 -2.95 5.19 13.36
N ASP A 75 -3.45 5.96 12.39
CA ASP A 75 -4.00 5.42 11.15
C ASP A 75 -2.86 4.95 10.24
N SER A 76 -3.03 3.76 9.66
CA SER A 76 -2.03 3.14 8.80
C SER A 76 -2.63 2.56 7.52
N TYR A 77 -1.95 2.83 6.42
CA TYR A 77 -2.32 2.39 5.07
C TYR A 77 -1.09 1.75 4.44
N ARG A 78 -1.19 0.46 4.09
CA ARG A 78 -0.04 -0.32 3.62
C ARG A 78 -0.37 -1.03 2.33
N TRP A 79 0.58 -1.00 1.41
CA TRP A 79 0.57 -1.73 0.16
C TRP A 79 1.79 -2.61 0.06
N GLU A 80 1.61 -3.83 -0.39
CA GLU A 80 2.66 -4.81 -0.58
C GLU A 80 2.43 -5.54 -1.91
N ILE A 81 3.45 -5.57 -2.76
CA ILE A 81 3.47 -6.36 -3.99
C ILE A 81 4.21 -7.65 -3.70
N ILE A 82 3.53 -8.77 -3.95
CA ILE A 82 4.06 -10.11 -3.72
C ILE A 82 4.10 -10.81 -5.08
N GLU A 83 5.28 -11.30 -5.46
CA GLU A 83 5.40 -12.23 -6.58
C GLU A 83 5.00 -13.63 -6.12
N ASP A 84 3.97 -14.21 -6.74
CA ASP A 84 3.61 -15.62 -6.55
C ASP A 84 3.81 -16.39 -7.86
N ASP A 85 4.84 -17.25 -7.84
CA ASP A 85 5.23 -18.15 -8.93
C ASP A 85 4.34 -19.40 -9.02
N ARG A 86 3.56 -19.69 -7.97
CA ARG A 86 2.71 -20.88 -7.87
C ARG A 86 1.29 -20.59 -8.36
N PHE A 87 0.97 -19.34 -8.67
CA PHE A 87 -0.32 -18.97 -9.22
C PHE A 87 -0.44 -19.47 -10.67
N ILE A 88 -1.06 -20.64 -10.82
CA ILE A 88 -1.50 -21.17 -12.10
C ILE A 88 -2.92 -20.62 -12.34
N PRO A 89 -3.16 -19.72 -13.32
CA PRO A 89 -4.50 -19.30 -13.65
C PRO A 89 -5.32 -20.56 -13.99
N ARG A 90 -6.43 -20.78 -13.29
CA ARG A 90 -7.35 -21.86 -13.67
C ARG A 90 -7.90 -21.52 -15.04
N CYS A 91 -7.43 -22.21 -16.08
CA CYS A 91 -8.15 -22.30 -17.34
C CYS A 91 -9.45 -23.06 -17.04
N GLU A 92 -10.53 -22.32 -16.75
CA GLU A 92 -11.86 -22.90 -16.85
C GLU A 92 -12.15 -23.14 -18.34
N ASN A 93 -12.49 -24.39 -18.65
CA ASN A 93 -12.66 -24.98 -19.97
C ASN A 93 -14.15 -25.17 -20.26
#